data_AF-A0A1M6MAR0-F1
#
_entry.id   AF-A0A1M6MAR0-F1
#
_cell.length_a   1.000
_cell.length_b   1.000
_cell.length_c   1.000
_cell.angle_alpha   90.00
_cell.angle_beta   90.00
_cell.angle_gamma   90.00
#
_symmetry.space_group_name_H-M   'P 1'
#
loop_
_entity.id
_entity.type
_entity.pdbx_description
1 polymer ?
#
loop_
_entity_poly.entity_id
_entity_poly.type
_entity_poly.pdbx_seq_one_letter_code
_entity_poly.pdbx_strand_id
1 'polypeptide(L)' 'MSKVFKYFSLVTYIGILMTACIMIGFYLGSYLEKLTGSFFLFIVGIFLGIGAGFWSVYKLIAKL' A
#
# COMPACT_ATOMS: atom_id res chain seq x y z
N MET A 1 7.92 -30.55 -2.30
CA MET A 1 7.11 -29.36 -2.64
C MET A 1 8.07 -28.21 -2.96
N SER A 2 8.23 -27.88 -4.23
CA SER A 2 9.31 -27.05 -4.80
C SER A 2 9.29 -25.62 -4.25
N LYS A 3 10.45 -25.09 -3.83
CA LYS A 3 10.64 -23.75 -3.23
C LYS A 3 9.91 -22.63 -4.00
N VAL A 4 9.78 -22.77 -5.32
CA VAL A 4 9.07 -21.87 -6.25
C VAL A 4 7.64 -21.56 -5.81
N PHE A 5 6.89 -22.54 -5.30
CA PHE A 5 5.50 -22.34 -4.85
C PHE A 5 5.41 -21.45 -3.60
N LYS A 6 6.44 -21.48 -2.75
CA LYS A 6 6.54 -20.67 -1.53
C LYS A 6 6.82 -19.20 -1.86
N TYR A 7 7.68 -18.95 -2.83
CA TYR A 7 7.96 -17.60 -3.34
C TYR A 7 6.76 -17.00 -4.09
N PHE A 8 6.05 -17.80 -4.89
CA PHE A 8 4.84 -17.35 -5.58
C PHE A 8 3.74 -16.94 -4.59
N SER A 9 3.52 -17.76 -3.56
CA SER A 9 2.53 -17.46 -2.52
C SER A 9 2.90 -16.18 -1.74
N LEU A 10 4.18 -15.98 -1.42
CA LEU A 10 4.68 -14.75 -0.80
C LEU A 10 4.43 -13.53 -1.71
N VAL A 11 4.78 -13.60 -2.99
CA VAL A 11 4.57 -12.49 -3.95
C VAL A 11 3.10 -12.11 -4.07
N THR A 12 2.20 -13.09 -4.17
CA THR A 12 0.76 -12.82 -4.21
C THR A 12 0.28 -12.15 -2.92
N TYR A 13 0.74 -12.64 -1.76
CA TYR A 13 0.39 -12.06 -0.46
C TYR A 13 0.87 -10.61 -0.33
N ILE A 14 2.09 -10.31 -0.83
CA ILE A 14 2.68 -8.97 -0.87
C ILE A 14 1.86 -8.05 -1.77
N GLY A 15 1.50 -8.50 -2.97
CA GLY A 15 0.69 -7.71 -3.90
C GLY A 15 -0.68 -7.35 -3.31
N ILE A 16 -1.31 -8.30 -2.62
CA ILE A 16 -2.59 -8.09 -1.92
C ILE A 16 -2.41 -7.08 -0.77
N LEU A 17 -1.38 -7.24 0.06
CA LEU A 17 -1.08 -6.32 1.16
C LEU A 17 -0.79 -4.90 0.67
N MET A 18 -0.02 -4.76 -0.42
CA MET A 18 0.26 -3.46 -1.01
C MET A 18 -1.01 -2.80 -1.55
N THR A 19 -1.82 -3.55 -2.29
CA THR A 19 -3.08 -3.05 -2.84
C THR A 19 -4.04 -2.65 -1.72
N ALA A 20 -4.11 -3.44 -0.64
CA ALA A 20 -4.92 -3.12 0.53
C ALA A 20 -4.44 -1.83 1.22
N CYS A 21 -3.13 -1.67 1.47
CA CYS A 21 -2.59 -0.44 2.05
C CYS A 21 -2.84 0.80 1.17
N ILE A 22 -2.68 0.68 -0.15
CA ILE A 22 -2.95 1.77 -1.09
C ILE A 22 -4.44 2.14 -1.08
N MET A 23 -5.34 1.15 -1.14
CA MET A 23 -6.78 1.39 -1.04
C MET A 23 -7.16 2.07 0.27
N ILE A 24 -6.62 1.62 1.40
CA ILE A 24 -6.90 2.22 2.71
C ILE A 24 -6.40 3.66 2.76
N GLY A 25 -5.17 3.93 2.30
CA GLY A 25 -4.61 5.28 2.26
C GLY A 25 -5.38 6.21 1.33
N PHE A 26 -5.81 5.72 0.17
CA PHE A 26 -6.64 6.46 -0.78
C PHE A 26 -8.02 6.79 -0.21
N TYR A 27 -8.66 5.82 0.47
CA TYR A 27 -9.98 6.01 1.06
C TYR A 27 -9.93 6.97 2.26
N LEU A 28 -8.91 6.83 3.12
CA LEU A 28 -8.67 7.77 4.23
C LEU A 28 -8.36 9.17 3.72
N GLY A 29 -7.50 9.31 2.71
CA GLY A 29 -7.20 10.59 2.08
C GLY A 29 -8.45 11.26 1.49
N SER A 30 -9.28 10.49 0.77
CA SER A 30 -10.56 10.97 0.22
C SER A 30 -11.54 11.42 1.32
N TYR A 31 -11.58 10.69 2.43
CA TYR A 31 -12.48 11.00 3.54
C TYR A 31 -12.04 12.25 4.30
N LEU A 32 -10.73 12.39 4.56
CA LEU A 32 -10.16 13.59 5.17
C LEU A 32 -10.32 14.83 4.28
N GLU A 33 -10.16 14.69 2.96
CA GLU A 33 -10.40 15.79 2.02
C GLU A 33 -11.85 16.30 2.11
N LYS A 34 -12.83 15.38 2.11
CA LYS A 34 -14.25 15.73 2.27
C LYS A 34 -14.56 16.43 3.60
N LEU A 35 -13.80 16.13 4.65
CA LEU A 35 -14.05 16.67 5.98
C LEU A 35 -13.43 18.05 6.20
N THR A 36 -12.28 18.32 5.58
CA THR A 36 -11.54 19.59 5.75
C THR A 36 -11.73 20.55 4.56
N GLY A 37 -12.22 20.07 3.42
CA GLY A 37 -12.40 20.88 2.20
C GLY A 37 -11.09 21.34 1.56
N SER A 38 -9.96 20.78 1.99
CA SER A 38 -8.62 21.17 1.55
C SER A 38 -8.00 20.06 0.70
N PHE A 39 -7.89 20.32 -0.61
CA PHE A 39 -7.29 19.44 -1.62
C PHE A 39 -5.85 19.01 -1.27
N PHE A 40 -5.18 19.77 -0.40
CA PHE A 40 -3.83 19.48 0.06
C PHE A 40 -3.75 18.18 0.89
N LEU A 41 -4.76 17.91 1.74
CA LEU A 41 -4.79 16.69 2.56
C LEU A 41 -5.02 15.43 1.72
N PHE A 42 -5.72 15.58 0.59
CA PHE A 42 -5.89 14.49 -0.38
C PHE A 42 -4.56 14.10 -1.01
N ILE A 43 -3.80 15.09 -1.49
CA ILE A 43 -2.49 14.88 -2.10
C ILE A 43 -1.55 14.20 -1.11
N VAL A 44 -1.54 14.65 0.15
CA VAL A 44 -0.67 14.09 1.20
C VAL A 44 -1.11 12.67 1.57
N GLY A 45 -2.42 12.40 1.67
CA GLY A 45 -2.96 11.07 1.95
C GLY A 45 -2.66 10.06 0.83
N ILE A 46 -2.74 10.48 -0.43
CA ILE A 46 -2.35 9.68 -1.59
C ILE A 46 -0.84 9.41 -1.59
N PHE A 47 -0.02 10.44 -1.40
CA PHE A 47 1.44 10.28 -1.39
C PHE A 47 1.89 9.39 -0.23
N LEU A 48 1.28 9.51 0.95
CA LEU A 48 1.53 8.63 2.08
C LEU A 48 1.03 7.21 1.83
N GLY A 49 -0.14 7.03 1.20
CA GLY A 49 -0.68 5.71 0.86
C GLY A 49 0.18 4.97 -0.17
N ILE A 50 0.60 5.66 -1.23
CA ILE A 50 1.51 5.13 -2.25
C ILE A 50 2.88 4.84 -1.63
N GLY A 51 3.43 5.79 -0.85
CA GLY A 51 4.71 5.64 -0.18
C GLY A 51 4.72 4.48 0.82
N ALA A 52 3.67 4.32 1.63
CA ALA A 52 3.53 3.21 2.57
C ALA A 52 3.35 1.86 1.86
N GLY A 53 2.59 1.83 0.76
CA GLY A 53 2.46 0.65 -0.10
C GLY A 53 3.80 0.21 -0.69
N PHE A 54 4.52 1.16 -1.31
CA PHE A 54 5.86 0.93 -1.85
C PHE A 54 6.85 0.48 -0.76
N TRP A 55 6.83 1.13 0.40
CA TRP A 55 7.69 0.79 1.52
C TRP A 55 7.42 -0.63 2.03
N SER A 56 6.15 -1.04 2.09
CA SER A 56 5.75 -2.39 2.50
C SER A 56 6.32 -3.46 1.58
N VAL A 57 6.23 -3.25 0.26
CA VAL A 57 6.80 -4.16 -0.74
C VAL A 57 8.32 -4.16 -0.71
N TYR A 58 8.93 -2.99 -0.59
CA TYR A 58 10.38 -2.87 -0.52
C TYR A 58 10.94 -3.59 0.71
N LYS A 59 10.30 -3.46 1.88
CA LYS A 59 10.70 -4.17 3.11
C LYS A 59 10.59 -5.68 2.98
N LEU A 60 9.62 -6.17 2.21
CA LEU A 60 9.37 -7.59 2.04
C LEU A 60 10.33 -8.21 1.02
N ILE A 61 10.68 -7.47 -0.03
CA ILE A 61 11.74 -7.85 -0.98
C ILE A 61 13.11 -7.78 -0.30
N ALA A 62 13.39 -6.74 0.48
CA ALA A 62 14.67 -6.58 1.19
C ALA A 62 14.88 -7.59 2.34
N LYS A 63 13.80 -8.24 2.79
CA LYS A 63 13.83 -9.29 3.80
C LYS A 63 13.89 -10.70 3.19
N LEU A 64 13.73 -10.80 1.87
CA LEU A 64 13.89 -12.02 1.09
C LEU A 64 15.36 -12.29 0.77
#